data_AF-A0A966ARN8-F1
#
_entry.id   AF-A0A966ARN8-F1
#
_cell.length_a   1.000
_cell.length_b   1.000
_cell.length_c   1.000
_cell.angle_alpha   90.00
_cell.angle_beta   90.00
_cell.angle_gamma   90.00
#
_symmetry.space_group_name_H-M   'P 1'
#
loop_
_entity.id
_entity.type
_entity.pdbx_description
1 polymer ?
#
loop_
_entity_poly.entity_id
_entity_poly.type
_entity_poly.pdbx_seq_one_letter_code
_entity_poly.pdbx_strand_id
1 'polypeptide(L)'
;MASEFGSQSKEFGERSHSSDSLSEVPGLPPQALWNSSASWSETPFENAFFDLNSSWFLGGTAENPRTWKSSAPDPHSPNSTEIQTTAPPISGWIPSVPTSSMGSSDFVRDHQLAHAYVGGSMANGIASIDLVEALSRDGSLGFYGAAGQTPDKVAQALSELQSRCPDKPWGCNLIHSPSEPTIENEVSRLISTREIRHVEASAYLDISEPLIRLRLQGLEKGPGGEVRAKTSIMAKASRLEVARKFLAPAPEPIVRKLLASGEITAEQAQWAKEWPLCDDLTAEADSGGHTDNRPLTTLVPAFCKLRDTLAGNLNRTAKVRIGAAGGLGTPDAIAAAFALGAGYVVVGSVHQACSESGSSPKVRDLLATAGPADVIMAPASDMFEMGVHLQVLRRGTMFGPRARRLLELYRAYDAIDEIPANDRQRIENEIFRMPLEEVWSHTRNFFLEREPSQIERAEQDSHHRMALIFRWYLGKSSDWANSVDPQRALDYQIWCGPAMGAFNEWTRGTTLEFPAGRSVARVSRALMAGAALCLRAHDLQRQGFQIPVNGWRMPQIQFSGNTDHQIQHLRSTL
;
A
#
# COMPACT_ATOMS: atom_id res chain seq x y z
N MET A 1 -48.83 37.70 5.00
CA MET A 1 -49.38 37.49 6.35
C MET A 1 -48.25 36.85 7.15
N ALA A 2 -47.33 37.57 7.79
CA ALA A 2 -47.49 38.56 8.88
C ALA A 2 -48.14 37.94 10.14
N SER A 3 -47.51 38.24 11.28
CA SER A 3 -47.84 37.92 12.70
C SER A 3 -47.72 36.44 13.08
N GLU A 4 -47.05 36.05 14.17
CA GLU A 4 -47.10 36.67 15.49
C GLU A 4 -45.73 36.71 16.20
N PHE A 5 -45.30 37.93 16.53
CA PHE A 5 -44.37 38.21 17.63
C PHE A 5 -45.22 38.54 18.86
N GLY A 6 -45.01 37.80 19.96
CA GLY A 6 -45.55 38.10 21.27
C GLY A 6 -44.41 38.34 22.26
N SER A 7 -44.20 39.61 22.59
CA SER A 7 -43.24 40.14 23.56
C SER A 7 -43.54 39.71 25.00
N GLN A 8 -42.52 39.33 25.77
CA GLN A 8 -42.43 39.71 27.18
C GLN A 8 -40.97 40.01 27.57
N SER A 9 -40.70 41.30 27.71
CA SER A 9 -39.57 41.88 28.42
C SER A 9 -39.83 41.85 29.93
N LYS A 10 -38.86 41.37 30.71
CA LYS A 10 -38.74 41.68 32.15
C LYS A 10 -37.26 41.86 32.53
N GLU A 11 -36.97 43.10 32.90
CA GLU A 11 -36.05 43.56 33.96
C GLU A 11 -34.63 42.97 34.02
N PHE A 12 -33.68 43.73 33.47
CA PHE A 12 -32.27 43.66 33.83
C PHE A 12 -32.07 44.21 35.26
N GLY A 13 -31.76 43.32 36.19
CA GLY A 13 -31.16 43.69 37.47
C GLY A 13 -29.64 43.55 37.39
N GLU A 14 -28.92 44.65 37.61
CA GLU A 14 -27.48 44.66 37.85
C GLU A 14 -27.14 43.81 39.08
N ARG A 15 -26.25 42.81 38.91
CA ARG A 15 -25.49 42.23 40.03
C ARG A 15 -24.05 41.96 39.61
N SER A 16 -23.19 42.86 40.11
CA SER A 16 -21.85 42.64 40.65
C SER A 16 -21.04 41.44 40.16
N HIS A 17 -19.88 41.74 39.57
CA HIS A 17 -18.76 40.83 39.37
C HIS A 17 -18.43 40.02 40.64
N SER A 18 -18.47 38.70 40.51
CA SER A 18 -17.61 37.79 41.26
C SER A 18 -16.95 36.84 40.27
N SER A 19 -15.63 36.87 40.26
CA SER A 19 -14.75 35.87 39.66
C SER A 19 -15.13 34.47 40.15
N ASP A 20 -15.63 33.61 39.26
CA ASP A 20 -15.51 32.14 39.30
C ASP A 20 -16.54 31.52 38.35
N SER A 21 -16.19 31.38 37.07
CA SER A 21 -16.78 30.35 36.19
C SER A 21 -16.06 30.32 34.83
N LEU A 22 -14.87 29.71 34.77
CA LEU A 22 -14.35 29.09 33.55
C LEU A 22 -14.59 27.59 33.68
N SER A 23 -15.84 27.17 33.60
CA SER A 23 -16.22 25.76 33.51
C SER A 23 -16.91 25.52 32.18
N GLU A 24 -16.44 24.46 31.51
CA GLU A 24 -17.01 23.84 30.31
C GLU A 24 -16.49 24.35 28.96
N VAL A 25 -15.21 24.03 28.69
CA VAL A 25 -14.78 23.74 27.31
C VAL A 25 -15.23 22.29 27.00
N PRO A 26 -16.10 22.06 25.99
CA PRO A 26 -16.54 20.71 25.64
C PRO A 26 -15.37 19.83 25.18
N GLY A 27 -15.19 18.67 25.80
CA GLY A 27 -14.21 17.65 25.39
C GLY A 27 -13.00 17.45 26.32
N LEU A 28 -12.87 18.23 27.40
CA LEU A 28 -11.91 17.91 28.45
C LEU A 28 -12.39 16.70 29.29
N PRO A 29 -11.51 15.76 29.67
CA PRO A 29 -11.87 14.75 30.65
C PRO A 29 -12.34 15.42 31.97
N PRO A 30 -13.31 14.83 32.69
CA PRO A 30 -13.89 15.46 33.87
C PRO A 30 -12.80 15.84 34.90
N GLN A 31 -13.00 16.97 35.59
CA GLN A 31 -12.12 17.49 36.65
C GLN A 31 -11.74 16.45 37.73
N ALA A 32 -12.45 15.33 37.82
CA ALA A 32 -12.19 14.22 38.74
C ALA A 32 -10.89 13.42 38.46
N LEU A 33 -10.20 13.63 37.33
CA LEU A 33 -8.87 13.02 37.06
C LEU A 33 -7.68 13.85 37.57
N TRP A 34 -7.95 15.03 38.12
CA TRP A 34 -6.93 15.94 38.61
C TRP A 34 -6.64 15.55 40.06
N ASN A 35 -5.83 14.50 40.24
CA ASN A 35 -5.27 14.21 41.54
C ASN A 35 -4.60 15.50 42.05
N SER A 36 -5.09 16.07 43.14
CA SER A 36 -4.51 17.25 43.81
C SER A 36 -3.10 17.00 44.38
N SER A 37 -2.49 15.87 44.01
CA SER A 37 -1.20 15.35 44.42
C SER A 37 -0.29 15.01 43.22
N ALA A 38 -0.71 15.27 41.98
CA ALA A 38 0.12 15.02 40.80
C ALA A 38 1.28 16.04 40.68
N SER A 39 2.49 15.55 40.43
CA SER A 39 3.64 16.39 40.07
C SER A 39 3.62 16.67 38.58
N TRP A 40 3.84 17.94 38.22
CA TRP A 40 3.90 18.39 36.84
C TRP A 40 5.31 18.83 36.48
N SER A 41 5.83 18.29 35.37
CA SER A 41 7.09 18.73 34.79
C SER A 41 6.86 19.33 33.42
N GLU A 42 7.40 20.53 33.20
CA GLU A 42 7.44 21.12 31.87
C GLU A 42 8.49 20.40 31.05
N THR A 43 8.17 20.17 29.78
CA THR A 43 9.08 19.57 28.80
C THR A 43 9.14 20.48 27.58
N PRO A 44 10.29 20.64 26.92
CA PRO A 44 10.35 21.37 25.65
C PRO A 44 9.33 20.82 24.65
N PHE A 45 8.59 21.71 23.98
CA PHE A 45 7.51 21.33 23.05
C PHE A 45 7.98 20.30 22.01
N GLU A 46 9.19 20.50 21.49
CA GLU A 46 9.80 19.64 20.50
C GLU A 46 9.95 18.18 21.01
N ASN A 47 10.37 17.98 22.26
CA ASN A 47 10.52 16.66 22.88
C ASN A 47 9.16 15.98 23.04
N ALA A 48 8.15 16.75 23.46
CA ALA A 48 6.79 16.24 23.61
C ALA A 48 6.16 15.88 22.26
N PHE A 49 6.33 16.72 21.25
CA PHE A 49 5.77 16.52 19.92
C PHE A 49 6.34 15.27 19.22
N PHE A 50 7.64 15.04 19.34
CA PHE A 50 8.30 13.88 18.73
C PHE A 50 8.23 12.58 19.55
N ASP A 51 7.91 12.61 20.86
CA ASP A 51 7.67 11.40 21.64
C ASP A 51 6.30 10.79 21.34
N LEU A 52 6.23 9.99 20.27
CA LEU A 52 5.02 9.32 19.77
C LEU A 52 4.33 8.40 20.78
N ASN A 53 5.02 7.97 21.85
CA ASN A 53 4.52 6.95 22.77
C ASN A 53 3.85 7.55 24.02
N SER A 54 4.11 8.80 24.35
CA SER A 54 3.48 9.47 25.50
C SER A 54 2.41 10.47 25.06
N SER A 55 1.40 10.63 25.91
CA SER A 55 0.51 11.80 25.84
C SER A 55 1.11 12.97 26.65
N TRP A 56 0.83 14.19 26.20
CA TRP A 56 1.32 15.42 26.83
C TRP A 56 0.18 16.43 26.99
N PHE A 57 0.19 17.21 28.06
CA PHE A 57 -0.78 18.28 28.27
C PHE A 57 -0.24 19.61 27.75
N LEU A 58 -1.12 20.46 27.24
CA LEU A 58 -0.79 21.77 26.68
C LEU A 58 -1.35 22.89 27.55
N GLY A 59 -0.53 23.90 27.79
CA GLY A 59 -0.94 25.21 28.30
C GLY A 59 -0.31 26.33 27.47
N GLY A 60 -0.38 27.57 27.97
CA GLY A 60 0.19 28.73 27.29
C GLY A 60 -0.76 29.35 26.25
N THR A 61 -0.21 29.86 25.15
CA THR A 61 -0.97 30.53 24.08
C THR A 61 -0.96 29.70 22.80
N ALA A 62 -1.79 30.05 21.81
CA ALA A 62 -1.84 29.36 20.53
C ALA A 62 -0.50 29.41 19.79
N GLU A 63 0.20 30.55 19.83
CA GLU A 63 1.48 30.79 19.17
C GLU A 63 2.69 30.28 19.97
N ASN A 64 2.53 30.14 21.29
CA ASN A 64 3.57 29.67 22.19
C ASN A 64 3.02 28.61 23.16
N PRO A 65 2.77 27.38 22.68
CA PRO A 65 2.29 26.28 23.51
C PRO A 65 3.38 25.78 24.46
N ARG A 66 3.00 25.52 25.71
CA ARG A 66 3.85 24.89 26.74
C ARG A 66 3.39 23.47 26.98
N THR A 67 4.31 22.52 27.03
CA THR A 67 4.00 21.08 27.17
C THR A 67 4.37 20.54 28.54
N TRP A 68 3.49 19.73 29.10
CA TRP A 68 3.61 19.21 30.46
C TRP A 68 3.33 17.70 30.51
N LYS A 69 4.00 17.02 31.45
CA LYS A 69 3.70 15.63 31.81
C LYS A 69 3.27 15.57 33.27
N SER A 70 2.17 14.87 33.54
CA SER A 70 1.77 14.52 34.90
C SER A 70 2.38 13.19 35.29
N SER A 71 3.03 13.11 36.45
CA SER A 71 3.44 11.85 37.06
C SER A 71 2.83 11.68 38.45
N ALA A 72 2.77 10.43 38.93
CA ALA A 72 2.51 10.19 40.35
C ALA A 72 3.62 10.88 41.18
N PRO A 73 3.28 11.43 42.36
CA PRO A 73 4.27 12.09 43.20
C PRO A 73 5.35 11.09 43.62
N ASP A 74 6.61 11.37 43.26
CA ASP A 74 7.76 10.61 43.74
C ASP A 74 8.41 11.35 44.93
N PRO A 75 8.23 10.86 46.17
CA PRO A 75 8.77 11.51 47.36
C PRO A 75 10.31 11.39 47.49
N HIS A 76 11.01 10.73 46.56
CA HIS A 76 12.44 10.43 46.67
C HIS A 76 13.32 10.96 45.54
N SER A 77 12.81 11.74 44.60
CA SER A 77 13.62 12.25 43.48
C SER A 77 14.32 13.57 43.84
N PRO A 78 15.65 13.61 44.11
CA PRO A 78 16.33 14.80 44.61
C PRO A 78 16.78 15.75 43.50
N ASN A 79 16.57 15.40 42.23
CA ASN A 79 17.08 16.12 41.07
C ASN A 79 16.03 16.19 39.96
N SER A 80 15.15 17.19 40.00
CA SER A 80 14.57 17.73 38.77
C SER A 80 14.18 19.19 38.97
N THR A 81 14.57 20.00 37.98
CA THR A 81 14.25 21.41 37.84
C THR A 81 12.72 21.60 37.75
N GLU A 82 12.17 22.35 38.71
CA GLU A 82 10.78 22.83 38.79
C GLU A 82 9.65 21.77 38.69
N ILE A 83 9.55 20.89 39.69
CA ILE A 83 8.31 20.13 39.93
C ILE A 83 7.23 21.08 40.46
N GLN A 84 6.15 21.29 39.70
CA GLN A 84 4.98 22.03 40.19
C GLN A 84 3.97 21.08 40.85
N THR A 85 3.49 21.46 42.03
CA THR A 85 2.47 20.72 42.81
C THR A 85 1.04 21.13 42.45
N THR A 86 0.89 22.20 41.65
CA THR A 86 -0.38 22.67 41.10
C THR A 86 -0.36 22.51 39.59
N ALA A 87 -1.44 21.97 39.02
CA ALA A 87 -1.54 21.77 37.58
C ALA A 87 -1.51 23.13 36.84
N PRO A 88 -0.76 23.25 35.73
CA PRO A 88 -0.81 24.44 34.88
C PRO A 88 -2.20 24.58 34.25
N PRO A 89 -2.60 25.77 33.76
CA PRO A 89 -3.85 25.93 33.03
C PRO A 89 -3.81 25.12 31.72
N ILE A 90 -4.40 23.93 31.75
CA ILE A 90 -4.46 23.02 30.60
C ILE A 90 -5.53 23.52 29.64
N SER A 91 -5.12 23.77 28.40
CA SER A 91 -5.97 24.22 27.29
C SER A 91 -5.98 23.25 26.12
N GLY A 92 -5.20 22.16 26.18
CA GLY A 92 -5.24 21.08 25.20
C GLY A 92 -4.33 19.90 25.57
N TRP A 93 -4.11 19.01 24.61
CA TRP A 93 -3.20 17.86 24.74
C TRP A 93 -2.56 17.45 23.41
N ILE A 94 -1.47 16.67 23.50
CA ILE A 94 -0.88 15.92 22.39
C ILE A 94 -1.12 14.43 22.72
N PRO A 95 -1.91 13.70 21.93
CA PRO A 95 -2.16 12.28 22.22
C PRO A 95 -0.94 11.41 21.90
N SER A 96 -0.81 10.28 22.60
CA SER A 96 0.04 9.17 22.18
C SER A 96 -0.45 8.62 20.84
N VAL A 97 0.45 8.55 19.86
CA VAL A 97 0.19 8.01 18.50
C VAL A 97 1.35 7.09 18.12
N PRO A 98 1.54 5.95 18.81
CA PRO A 98 2.57 4.99 18.43
C PRO A 98 2.23 4.43 17.05
N THR A 99 3.24 4.13 16.24
CA THR A 99 3.05 3.61 14.88
C THR A 99 2.26 2.29 14.84
N SER A 100 2.29 1.51 15.92
CA SER A 100 1.50 0.29 16.11
C SER A 100 0.01 0.53 16.36
N SER A 101 -0.39 1.76 16.73
CA SER A 101 -1.80 2.13 16.93
C SER A 101 -2.48 2.67 15.67
N MET A 102 -1.71 2.96 14.62
CA MET A 102 -2.28 3.45 13.36
C MET A 102 -2.91 2.32 12.57
N GLY A 103 -4.11 2.56 12.04
CA GLY A 103 -4.89 1.56 11.31
C GLY A 103 -5.66 0.62 12.22
N SER A 104 -5.84 -0.62 11.78
CA SER A 104 -6.62 -1.64 12.48
C SER A 104 -5.73 -2.47 13.40
N SER A 105 -6.02 -2.44 14.70
CA SER A 105 -5.37 -3.31 15.68
C SER A 105 -5.67 -4.80 15.42
N ASP A 106 -6.84 -5.12 14.88
CA ASP A 106 -7.17 -6.48 14.43
C ASP A 106 -6.26 -6.93 13.29
N PHE A 107 -5.96 -6.06 12.32
CA PHE A 107 -4.99 -6.37 11.25
C PHE A 107 -3.62 -6.73 11.84
N VAL A 108 -3.11 -5.87 12.72
CA VAL A 108 -1.80 -6.04 13.36
C VAL A 108 -1.75 -7.35 14.16
N ARG A 109 -2.78 -7.64 14.95
CA ARG A 109 -2.88 -8.87 15.74
C ARG A 109 -3.00 -10.12 14.86
N ASP A 110 -3.95 -10.14 13.94
CA ASP A 110 -4.29 -11.34 13.15
C ASP A 110 -3.14 -11.75 12.22
N HIS A 111 -2.35 -10.79 11.75
CA HIS A 111 -1.17 -10.99 10.91
C HIS A 111 0.17 -10.98 11.67
N GLN A 112 0.15 -10.83 13.00
CA GLN A 112 1.35 -10.82 13.87
C GLN A 112 2.40 -9.76 13.46
N LEU A 113 1.92 -8.55 13.19
CA LEU A 113 2.73 -7.42 12.75
C LEU A 113 3.04 -6.48 13.92
N ALA A 114 4.00 -5.58 13.71
CA ALA A 114 4.22 -4.41 14.56
C ALA A 114 3.44 -3.19 14.05
N HIS A 115 3.18 -3.13 12.73
CA HIS A 115 2.59 -1.98 12.05
C HIS A 115 1.55 -2.42 11.01
N ALA A 116 0.53 -1.61 10.80
CA ALA A 116 -0.45 -1.80 9.73
C ALA A 116 0.10 -1.35 8.36
N TYR A 117 1.28 -1.89 8.00
CA TYR A 117 2.07 -1.52 6.83
C TYR A 117 2.43 -2.76 6.01
N VAL A 118 2.26 -2.65 4.70
CA VAL A 118 2.44 -3.75 3.76
C VAL A 118 3.32 -3.32 2.58
N GLY A 119 4.28 -4.16 2.21
CA GLY A 119 4.92 -4.10 0.88
C GLY A 119 4.12 -4.92 -0.12
N GLY A 120 3.48 -4.24 -1.06
CA GLY A 120 2.72 -4.91 -2.14
C GLY A 120 3.65 -5.66 -3.10
N SER A 121 3.11 -6.68 -3.76
CA SER A 121 3.90 -7.43 -4.74
C SER A 121 4.26 -6.57 -5.95
N MET A 122 5.43 -6.88 -6.52
CA MET A 122 5.93 -6.30 -7.75
C MET A 122 6.45 -7.45 -8.61
N ALA A 123 5.91 -7.59 -9.82
CA ALA A 123 6.06 -8.76 -10.69
C ALA A 123 7.51 -9.17 -10.97
N ASN A 124 7.70 -10.38 -11.48
CA ASN A 124 8.98 -10.96 -11.89
C ASN A 124 10.03 -11.02 -10.76
N GLY A 125 9.59 -11.10 -9.50
CA GLY A 125 10.48 -11.12 -8.35
C GLY A 125 11.09 -9.77 -8.00
N ILE A 126 10.55 -8.65 -8.53
CA ILE A 126 10.96 -7.30 -8.10
C ILE A 126 10.66 -7.11 -6.60
N ALA A 127 9.50 -7.59 -6.14
CA ALA A 127 9.30 -7.86 -4.72
C ALA A 127 10.01 -9.18 -4.41
N SER A 128 11.32 -9.07 -4.19
CA SER A 128 12.26 -10.17 -4.04
C SER A 128 12.12 -10.87 -2.69
N ILE A 129 12.83 -11.99 -2.53
CA ILE A 129 12.98 -12.67 -1.24
C ILE A 129 13.59 -11.73 -0.19
N ASP A 130 14.64 -10.98 -0.56
CA ASP A 130 15.32 -10.05 0.34
C ASP A 130 14.42 -8.92 0.82
N LEU A 131 13.59 -8.38 -0.07
CA LEU A 131 12.64 -7.32 0.25
C LEU A 131 11.55 -7.83 1.21
N VAL A 132 11.01 -9.02 0.92
CA VAL A 132 9.98 -9.65 1.75
C VAL A 132 10.53 -10.00 3.13
N GLU A 133 11.73 -10.58 3.20
CA GLU A 133 12.41 -10.85 4.47
C GLU A 133 12.64 -9.56 5.26
N ALA A 134 13.16 -8.51 4.63
CA ALA A 134 13.47 -7.27 5.32
C ALA A 134 12.22 -6.64 5.94
N LEU A 135 11.09 -6.61 5.21
CA LEU A 135 9.80 -6.17 5.75
C LEU A 135 9.31 -7.09 6.88
N SER A 136 9.37 -8.40 6.68
CA SER A 136 8.96 -9.40 7.67
C SER A 136 9.74 -9.24 8.98
N ARG A 137 11.05 -8.99 8.87
CA ARG A 137 11.93 -8.77 10.02
C ARG A 137 11.66 -7.45 10.74
N ASP A 138 11.25 -6.42 9.99
CA ASP A 138 10.83 -5.11 10.50
C ASP A 138 9.44 -5.14 11.17
N GLY A 139 8.72 -6.26 11.14
CA GLY A 139 7.37 -6.38 11.69
C GLY A 139 6.28 -5.84 10.75
N SER A 140 6.57 -5.77 9.45
CA SER A 140 5.62 -5.46 8.38
C SER A 140 5.34 -6.70 7.53
N LEU A 141 4.25 -6.68 6.76
CA LEU A 141 3.94 -7.78 5.83
C LEU A 141 4.52 -7.48 4.44
N GLY A 142 5.17 -8.45 3.82
CA GLY A 142 5.65 -8.35 2.43
C GLY A 142 5.12 -9.51 1.58
N PHE A 143 4.80 -9.24 0.32
CA PHE A 143 4.36 -10.26 -0.63
C PHE A 143 5.37 -10.49 -1.75
N TYR A 144 5.79 -11.75 -1.92
CA TYR A 144 6.69 -12.13 -3.01
C TYR A 144 6.03 -11.92 -4.38
N GLY A 145 6.79 -11.34 -5.30
CA GLY A 145 6.37 -10.99 -6.66
C GLY A 145 6.31 -12.16 -7.62
N ALA A 146 5.40 -13.11 -7.42
CA ALA A 146 5.31 -14.34 -8.22
C ALA A 146 4.81 -14.14 -9.67
N ALA A 147 4.06 -13.07 -9.94
CA ALA A 147 3.52 -12.80 -11.28
C ALA A 147 4.62 -12.77 -12.36
N GLY A 148 4.40 -13.47 -13.48
CA GLY A 148 5.36 -13.55 -14.59
C GLY A 148 6.47 -14.60 -14.41
N GLN A 149 6.56 -15.28 -13.27
CA GLN A 149 7.50 -16.38 -13.05
C GLN A 149 6.87 -17.74 -13.30
N THR A 150 7.72 -18.74 -13.61
CA THR A 150 7.29 -20.13 -13.72
C THR A 150 6.95 -20.72 -12.34
N PRO A 151 6.04 -21.70 -12.25
CA PRO A 151 5.72 -22.40 -11.00
C PRO A 151 6.94 -22.95 -10.25
N ASP A 152 7.95 -23.45 -10.97
CA ASP A 152 9.21 -23.92 -10.37
C ASP A 152 9.99 -22.81 -9.66
N LYS A 153 10.11 -21.63 -10.29
CA LYS A 153 10.78 -20.47 -9.68
C LYS A 153 10.03 -20.00 -8.44
N VAL A 154 8.70 -19.96 -8.51
CA VAL A 154 7.86 -19.63 -7.36
C VAL A 154 8.06 -20.66 -6.25
N ALA A 155 8.07 -21.97 -6.56
CA ALA A 155 8.28 -23.02 -5.57
C ALA A 155 9.64 -22.90 -4.86
N GLN A 156 10.70 -22.56 -5.59
CA GLN A 156 12.03 -22.29 -5.01
C GLN A 156 12.00 -21.09 -4.07
N ALA A 157 11.44 -19.96 -4.51
CA ALA A 157 11.35 -18.75 -3.71
C ALA A 157 10.53 -18.94 -2.43
N LEU A 158 9.40 -19.65 -2.50
CA LEU A 158 8.60 -20.01 -1.33
C LEU A 158 9.38 -20.89 -0.35
N SER A 159 10.13 -21.87 -0.85
CA SER A 159 10.97 -22.73 -0.01
C SER A 159 12.05 -21.94 0.72
N GLU A 160 12.68 -20.99 0.04
CA GLU A 160 13.71 -20.14 0.61
C GLU A 160 13.12 -19.18 1.66
N LEU A 161 11.97 -18.55 1.38
CA LEU A 161 11.28 -17.68 2.34
C LEU A 161 10.84 -18.44 3.60
N GLN A 162 10.31 -19.68 3.45
CA GLN A 162 9.99 -20.55 4.59
C GLN A 162 11.23 -20.83 5.46
N SER A 163 12.39 -21.05 4.84
CA SER A 163 13.64 -21.30 5.56
C SER A 163 14.21 -20.05 6.23
N ARG A 164 14.10 -18.87 5.59
CA ARG A 164 14.69 -17.60 6.06
C ARG A 164 13.81 -16.90 7.09
N CYS A 165 12.49 -17.15 7.06
CA CYS A 165 11.47 -16.52 7.90
C CYS A 165 10.46 -17.56 8.45
N PRO A 166 10.89 -18.58 9.23
CA PRO A 166 10.00 -19.66 9.67
C PRO A 166 8.89 -19.18 10.63
N ASP A 167 9.21 -18.23 11.52
CA ASP A 167 8.29 -17.72 12.56
C ASP A 167 7.85 -16.27 12.32
N LYS A 168 8.06 -15.74 11.10
CA LYS A 168 7.72 -14.35 10.76
C LYS A 168 6.67 -14.28 9.65
N PRO A 169 5.79 -13.27 9.65
CA PRO A 169 4.74 -13.16 8.65
C PRO A 169 5.30 -12.68 7.31
N TRP A 170 4.97 -13.39 6.25
CA TRP A 170 5.24 -13.03 4.86
C TRP A 170 4.22 -13.75 3.96
N GLY A 171 4.06 -13.28 2.73
CA GLY A 171 3.11 -13.86 1.80
C GLY A 171 3.61 -13.99 0.36
N CYS A 172 2.74 -14.56 -0.47
CA CYS A 172 2.96 -14.73 -1.90
C CYS A 172 1.85 -14.05 -2.70
N ASN A 173 2.19 -13.44 -3.83
CA ASN A 173 1.17 -12.98 -4.77
C ASN A 173 0.55 -14.16 -5.54
N LEU A 174 -0.78 -14.16 -5.67
CA LEU A 174 -1.53 -14.98 -6.60
C LEU A 174 -2.23 -14.05 -7.59
N ILE A 175 -1.64 -13.88 -8.77
CA ILE A 175 -2.22 -13.06 -9.84
C ILE A 175 -3.23 -13.87 -10.63
N HIS A 176 -4.33 -13.22 -11.03
CA HIS A 176 -5.27 -13.81 -11.97
C HIS A 176 -4.69 -13.83 -13.39
N SER A 177 -4.69 -15.00 -14.03
CA SER A 177 -4.10 -15.19 -15.36
C SER A 177 -5.14 -15.82 -16.32
N PRO A 178 -6.10 -15.06 -16.85
CA PRO A 178 -7.18 -15.61 -17.67
C PRO A 178 -6.69 -16.26 -18.97
N SER A 179 -5.59 -15.77 -19.54
CA SER A 179 -4.94 -16.37 -20.73
C SER A 179 -4.09 -17.59 -20.40
N GLU A 180 -3.68 -17.78 -19.14
CA GLU A 180 -2.81 -18.86 -18.68
C GLU A 180 -3.34 -19.50 -17.38
N PRO A 181 -4.58 -20.05 -17.38
CA PRO A 181 -5.25 -20.51 -16.16
C PRO A 181 -4.51 -21.65 -15.45
N THR A 182 -3.68 -22.40 -16.17
CA THR A 182 -2.84 -23.47 -15.61
C THR A 182 -1.83 -22.91 -14.60
N ILE A 183 -1.19 -21.77 -14.90
CA ILE A 183 -0.18 -21.17 -14.00
C ILE A 183 -0.83 -20.73 -12.69
N GLU A 184 -1.97 -20.03 -12.77
CA GLU A 184 -2.72 -19.61 -11.57
C GLU A 184 -3.11 -20.83 -10.71
N ASN A 185 -3.58 -21.90 -11.36
CA ASN A 185 -3.95 -23.14 -10.70
C ASN A 185 -2.77 -23.81 -9.99
N GLU A 186 -1.61 -23.90 -10.64
CA GLU A 186 -0.40 -24.50 -10.08
C GLU A 186 0.15 -23.68 -8.90
N VAL A 187 0.23 -22.35 -9.04
CA VAL A 187 0.68 -21.46 -7.95
C VAL A 187 -0.28 -21.54 -6.75
N SER A 188 -1.60 -21.55 -6.98
CA SER A 188 -2.60 -21.79 -5.93
C SER A 188 -2.37 -23.11 -5.18
N ARG A 189 -2.07 -24.21 -5.91
CA ARG A 189 -1.74 -25.50 -5.29
C ARG A 189 -0.41 -25.46 -4.53
N LEU A 190 0.61 -24.79 -5.04
CA LEU A 190 1.88 -24.60 -4.34
C LEU A 190 1.70 -23.88 -3.00
N ILE A 191 0.92 -22.79 -3.00
CA ILE A 191 0.56 -22.03 -1.80
C ILE A 191 -0.14 -22.93 -0.78
N SER A 192 -1.14 -23.70 -1.20
CA SER A 192 -1.90 -24.59 -0.32
C SER A 192 -1.02 -25.71 0.25
N THR A 193 -0.28 -26.43 -0.60
CA THR A 193 0.54 -27.58 -0.19
C THR A 193 1.70 -27.19 0.72
N ARG A 194 2.28 -26.00 0.51
CA ARG A 194 3.33 -25.46 1.38
C ARG A 194 2.78 -24.74 2.61
N GLU A 195 1.46 -24.67 2.75
CA GLU A 195 0.78 -24.05 3.88
C GLU A 195 1.14 -22.57 4.07
N ILE A 196 1.29 -21.84 2.96
CA ILE A 196 1.61 -20.42 3.00
C ILE A 196 0.43 -19.66 3.63
N ARG A 197 0.74 -18.89 4.69
CA ARG A 197 -0.26 -18.25 5.54
C ARG A 197 -0.87 -16.99 4.92
N HIS A 198 -0.15 -16.25 4.09
CA HIS A 198 -0.63 -14.97 3.55
C HIS A 198 -0.56 -14.95 2.02
N VAL A 199 -1.64 -14.51 1.39
CA VAL A 199 -1.74 -14.40 -0.07
C VAL A 199 -2.27 -13.02 -0.46
N GLU A 200 -1.59 -12.37 -1.40
CA GLU A 200 -2.12 -11.18 -2.08
C GLU A 200 -2.76 -11.61 -3.40
N ALA A 201 -4.09 -11.53 -3.50
CA ALA A 201 -4.84 -11.85 -4.72
C ALA A 201 -5.00 -10.57 -5.57
N SER A 202 -4.43 -10.55 -6.77
CA SER A 202 -4.40 -9.36 -7.64
C SER A 202 -4.88 -9.62 -9.08
N ALA A 203 -5.27 -8.55 -9.78
CA ALA A 203 -5.73 -8.55 -11.18
C ALA A 203 -7.03 -9.34 -11.48
N TYR A 204 -7.80 -9.75 -10.46
CA TYR A 204 -9.07 -10.44 -10.66
C TYR A 204 -10.13 -9.52 -11.27
N LEU A 205 -10.68 -9.91 -12.42
CA LEU A 205 -11.88 -9.31 -13.03
C LEU A 205 -13.15 -10.09 -12.61
N ASP A 206 -13.00 -11.41 -12.53
CA ASP A 206 -13.91 -12.32 -11.86
C ASP A 206 -13.12 -13.21 -10.90
N ILE A 207 -13.78 -13.78 -9.90
CA ILE A 207 -13.16 -14.70 -8.97
C ILE A 207 -13.01 -16.05 -9.66
N SER A 208 -11.81 -16.61 -9.61
CA SER A 208 -11.48 -17.88 -10.24
C SER A 208 -11.70 -19.08 -9.32
N GLU A 209 -11.82 -20.27 -9.90
CA GLU A 209 -11.88 -21.53 -9.16
C GLU A 209 -10.61 -21.81 -8.32
N PRO A 210 -9.36 -21.59 -8.82
CA PRO A 210 -8.16 -21.73 -8.00
C PRO A 210 -8.14 -20.90 -6.71
N LEU A 211 -8.63 -19.66 -6.75
CA LEU A 211 -8.71 -18.78 -5.58
C LEU A 211 -9.77 -19.28 -4.59
N ILE A 212 -10.95 -19.65 -5.09
CA ILE A 212 -12.05 -20.18 -4.25
C ILE A 212 -11.60 -21.47 -3.58
N ARG A 213 -10.99 -22.40 -4.34
CA ARG A 213 -10.46 -23.65 -3.79
C ARG A 213 -9.47 -23.37 -2.66
N LEU A 214 -8.49 -22.49 -2.88
CA LEU A 214 -7.50 -22.11 -1.87
C LEU A 214 -8.17 -21.58 -0.60
N ARG A 215 -9.16 -20.68 -0.72
CA ARG A 215 -9.89 -20.13 0.41
C ARG A 215 -10.62 -21.23 1.20
N LEU A 216 -11.35 -22.10 0.51
CA LEU A 216 -12.20 -23.11 1.14
C LEU A 216 -11.40 -24.27 1.75
N GLN A 217 -10.32 -24.71 1.09
CA GLN A 217 -9.40 -25.71 1.64
C GLN A 217 -8.72 -25.24 2.92
N GLY A 218 -8.51 -23.93 3.06
CA GLY A 218 -7.97 -23.32 4.28
C GLY A 218 -8.96 -23.22 5.45
N LEU A 219 -10.26 -23.49 5.26
CA LEU A 219 -11.22 -23.41 6.36
C LEU A 219 -11.13 -24.65 7.26
N GLU A 220 -10.99 -24.42 8.57
CA GLU A 220 -10.89 -25.46 9.59
C GLU A 220 -11.54 -25.03 10.91
N LYS A 221 -11.94 -25.98 11.76
CA LYS A 221 -12.33 -25.71 13.15
C LYS A 221 -11.08 -25.45 13.98
N GLY A 222 -11.00 -24.26 14.59
CA GLY A 222 -9.95 -23.93 15.55
C GLY A 222 -10.12 -24.62 16.90
N PRO A 223 -9.15 -24.47 17.83
CA PRO A 223 -9.16 -25.13 19.15
C PRO A 223 -10.40 -24.80 20.01
N GLY A 224 -11.00 -23.63 19.82
CA GLY A 224 -12.23 -23.20 20.52
C GLY A 224 -13.54 -23.55 19.82
N GLY A 225 -13.50 -24.35 18.74
CA GLY A 225 -14.67 -24.73 17.96
C GLY A 225 -15.12 -23.70 16.90
N GLU A 226 -14.58 -22.47 16.92
CA GLU A 226 -14.82 -21.50 15.87
C GLU A 226 -14.09 -21.86 14.58
N VAL A 227 -14.77 -21.70 13.44
CA VAL A 227 -14.13 -21.83 12.13
C VAL A 227 -13.13 -20.69 11.94
N ARG A 228 -11.97 -21.01 11.36
CA ARG A 228 -10.94 -20.05 10.93
C ARG A 228 -10.42 -20.39 9.53
N ALA A 229 -9.81 -19.42 8.87
CA ALA A 229 -9.03 -19.66 7.66
C ALA A 229 -7.54 -19.77 8.00
N LYS A 230 -6.90 -20.86 7.59
CA LYS A 230 -5.46 -21.10 7.74
C LYS A 230 -4.63 -20.17 6.86
N THR A 231 -5.07 -19.99 5.62
CA THR A 231 -4.50 -19.02 4.68
C THR A 231 -5.37 -17.77 4.67
N SER A 232 -4.76 -16.65 5.01
CA SER A 232 -5.39 -15.35 4.89
C SER A 232 -5.21 -14.76 3.49
N ILE A 233 -6.30 -14.27 2.93
CA ILE A 233 -6.33 -13.66 1.60
C ILE A 233 -6.52 -12.15 1.74
N MET A 234 -5.53 -11.41 1.26
CA MET A 234 -5.59 -9.97 1.01
C MET A 234 -5.92 -9.75 -0.47
N ALA A 235 -7.16 -9.39 -0.76
CA ALA A 235 -7.60 -9.10 -2.11
C ALA A 235 -7.25 -7.67 -2.49
N LYS A 236 -6.81 -7.44 -3.73
CA LYS A 236 -6.55 -6.10 -4.25
C LYS A 236 -7.49 -5.80 -5.41
N ALA A 237 -8.26 -4.73 -5.27
CA ALA A 237 -9.26 -4.33 -6.26
C ALA A 237 -9.35 -2.81 -6.37
N SER A 238 -9.73 -2.34 -7.56
CA SER A 238 -10.00 -0.94 -7.84
C SER A 238 -11.48 -0.67 -8.14
N ARG A 239 -12.31 -1.72 -8.29
CA ARG A 239 -13.72 -1.61 -8.71
C ARG A 239 -14.67 -2.23 -7.70
N LEU A 240 -15.84 -1.61 -7.50
CA LEU A 240 -16.83 -2.05 -6.51
C LEU A 240 -17.42 -3.42 -6.87
N GLU A 241 -17.60 -3.72 -8.15
CA GLU A 241 -18.10 -5.00 -8.62
C GLU A 241 -17.16 -6.16 -8.31
N VAL A 242 -15.84 -5.95 -8.37
CA VAL A 242 -14.83 -6.95 -7.99
C VAL A 242 -14.75 -7.05 -6.46
N ALA A 243 -14.67 -5.92 -5.76
CA ALA A 243 -14.68 -5.85 -4.30
C ALA A 243 -15.88 -6.60 -3.69
N ARG A 244 -17.07 -6.44 -4.28
CA ARG A 244 -18.29 -7.14 -3.84
C ARG A 244 -18.14 -8.65 -3.88
N LYS A 245 -17.46 -9.20 -4.91
CA LYS A 245 -17.25 -10.65 -5.02
C LYS A 245 -16.32 -11.16 -3.91
N PHE A 246 -15.25 -10.43 -3.60
CA PHE A 246 -14.35 -10.79 -2.49
C PHE A 246 -15.01 -10.71 -1.10
N LEU A 247 -15.92 -9.75 -0.92
CA LEU A 247 -16.68 -9.55 0.32
C LEU A 247 -17.87 -10.51 0.49
N ALA A 248 -18.17 -11.31 -0.54
CA ALA A 248 -19.27 -12.25 -0.57
C ALA A 248 -18.79 -13.71 -0.39
N PRO A 249 -19.71 -14.64 -0.07
CA PRO A 249 -19.46 -16.07 -0.09
C PRO A 249 -19.04 -16.60 -1.46
N ALA A 250 -18.40 -17.76 -1.47
CA ALA A 250 -18.09 -18.47 -2.71
C ALA A 250 -19.38 -18.80 -3.51
N PRO A 251 -19.39 -18.65 -4.85
CA PRO A 251 -20.54 -19.03 -5.66
C PRO A 251 -20.87 -20.52 -5.54
N GLU A 252 -22.12 -20.84 -5.17
CA GLU A 252 -22.61 -22.22 -4.97
C GLU A 252 -22.29 -23.18 -6.13
N PRO A 253 -22.38 -22.79 -7.43
CA PRO A 253 -22.00 -23.70 -8.52
C PRO A 253 -20.53 -24.16 -8.44
N ILE A 254 -19.62 -23.28 -8.04
CA ILE A 254 -18.19 -23.59 -7.89
C ILE A 254 -17.97 -24.44 -6.64
N VAL A 255 -18.64 -24.12 -5.52
CA VAL A 255 -18.59 -24.94 -4.30
C VAL A 255 -19.04 -26.37 -4.57
N ARG A 256 -20.17 -26.56 -5.25
CA ARG A 256 -20.67 -27.90 -5.61
C ARG A 256 -19.71 -28.65 -6.53
N LYS A 257 -19.10 -27.97 -7.49
CA LYS A 257 -18.10 -28.56 -8.37
C LYS A 257 -16.88 -29.06 -7.58
N LEU A 258 -16.34 -28.22 -6.69
CA LEU A 258 -15.18 -28.57 -5.85
C LEU A 258 -15.51 -29.70 -4.87
N LEU A 259 -16.72 -29.73 -4.31
CA LEU A 259 -17.18 -30.81 -3.43
C LEU A 259 -17.30 -32.13 -4.21
N ALA A 260 -17.91 -32.08 -5.40
CA ALA A 260 -18.08 -33.27 -6.25
C ALA A 260 -16.75 -33.84 -6.74
N SER A 261 -15.74 -33.00 -6.96
CA SER A 261 -14.38 -33.43 -7.32
C SER A 261 -13.52 -33.84 -6.12
N GLY A 262 -14.03 -33.74 -4.89
CA GLY A 262 -13.29 -34.06 -3.66
C GLY A 262 -12.18 -33.06 -3.30
N GLU A 263 -12.17 -31.86 -3.88
CA GLU A 263 -11.18 -30.83 -3.58
C GLU A 263 -11.48 -30.13 -2.24
N ILE A 264 -12.73 -30.15 -1.79
CA ILE A 264 -13.16 -29.64 -0.47
C ILE A 264 -14.03 -30.66 0.26
N THR A 265 -14.08 -30.57 1.58
CA THR A 265 -14.94 -31.43 2.41
C THR A 265 -16.38 -30.92 2.49
N ALA A 266 -17.30 -31.76 2.97
CA ALA A 266 -18.69 -31.35 3.21
C ALA A 266 -18.78 -30.22 4.28
N GLU A 267 -17.94 -30.26 5.31
CA GLU A 267 -17.87 -29.19 6.31
C GLU A 267 -17.38 -27.87 5.70
N GLN A 268 -16.33 -27.91 4.86
CA GLN A 268 -15.82 -26.73 4.16
C GLN A 268 -16.87 -26.13 3.21
N ALA A 269 -17.62 -26.98 2.49
CA ALA A 269 -18.73 -26.55 1.64
C ALA A 269 -19.87 -25.91 2.46
N GLN A 270 -20.13 -26.40 3.67
CA GLN A 270 -21.10 -25.78 4.58
C GLN A 270 -20.62 -24.41 5.06
N TRP A 271 -19.36 -24.30 5.50
CA TRP A 271 -18.79 -23.03 5.96
C TRP A 271 -18.67 -22.01 4.83
N ALA A 272 -18.48 -22.44 3.58
CA ALA A 272 -18.37 -21.56 2.41
C ALA A 272 -19.51 -20.54 2.31
N LYS A 273 -20.71 -20.86 2.82
CA LYS A 273 -21.92 -20.01 2.79
C LYS A 273 -21.82 -18.78 3.70
N GLU A 274 -21.00 -18.86 4.74
CA GLU A 274 -20.89 -17.83 5.78
C GLU A 274 -19.57 -17.05 5.72
N TRP A 275 -18.69 -17.40 4.78
CA TRP A 275 -17.32 -16.88 4.74
C TRP A 275 -17.07 -15.99 3.54
N PRO A 276 -16.61 -14.73 3.73
CA PRO A 276 -16.11 -13.94 2.62
C PRO A 276 -14.86 -14.58 2.02
N LEU A 277 -14.62 -14.31 0.74
CA LEU A 277 -13.47 -14.84 0.01
C LEU A 277 -12.14 -14.21 0.41
N CYS A 278 -12.14 -13.07 1.11
CA CYS A 278 -10.94 -12.45 1.66
C CYS A 278 -11.11 -12.10 3.16
N ASP A 279 -9.99 -11.86 3.83
CA ASP A 279 -9.95 -11.32 5.20
C ASP A 279 -9.60 -9.83 5.20
N ASP A 280 -8.96 -9.38 4.12
CA ASP A 280 -8.52 -8.01 3.91
C ASP A 280 -8.78 -7.64 2.45
N LEU A 281 -9.26 -6.42 2.22
CA LEU A 281 -9.54 -5.89 0.89
C LEU A 281 -8.83 -4.55 0.71
N THR A 282 -7.80 -4.55 -0.12
CA THR A 282 -7.02 -3.39 -0.50
C THR A 282 -7.73 -2.62 -1.62
N ALA A 283 -8.13 -1.38 -1.33
CA ALA A 283 -8.55 -0.42 -2.33
C ALA A 283 -7.33 0.14 -3.07
N GLU A 284 -7.06 -0.37 -4.28
CA GLU A 284 -5.96 0.09 -5.13
C GLU A 284 -6.40 1.27 -6.01
N ALA A 285 -5.95 2.45 -5.61
CA ALA A 285 -6.11 3.71 -6.30
C ALA A 285 -5.08 3.86 -7.45
N ASP A 286 -4.82 5.09 -7.89
CA ASP A 286 -3.75 5.38 -8.84
C ASP A 286 -2.38 4.87 -8.36
N SER A 287 -1.78 3.97 -9.13
CA SER A 287 -0.61 3.19 -8.74
C SER A 287 0.33 2.95 -9.92
N GLY A 288 1.57 2.50 -9.66
CA GLY A 288 2.48 2.05 -10.72
C GLY A 288 2.07 0.68 -11.26
N GLY A 289 2.30 0.43 -12.55
CA GLY A 289 1.83 -0.79 -13.22
C GLY A 289 0.36 -0.68 -13.61
N HIS A 290 -0.37 -1.80 -13.63
CA HIS A 290 -1.79 -1.80 -13.99
C HIS A 290 -2.61 -0.97 -13.01
N THR A 291 -3.35 0.01 -13.52
CA THR A 291 -4.20 0.89 -12.71
C THR A 291 -5.33 1.48 -13.54
N ASP A 292 -6.45 1.75 -12.85
CA ASP A 292 -7.59 2.52 -13.38
C ASP A 292 -7.48 4.03 -13.05
N ASN A 293 -6.37 4.47 -12.45
CA ASN A 293 -6.11 5.86 -12.03
C ASN A 293 -7.19 6.45 -11.10
N ARG A 294 -7.75 5.63 -10.21
CA ARG A 294 -8.84 6.07 -9.32
C ARG A 294 -8.29 6.94 -8.18
N PRO A 295 -9.01 8.00 -7.76
CA PRO A 295 -8.59 8.79 -6.61
C PRO A 295 -8.77 8.01 -5.29
N LEU A 296 -7.70 7.91 -4.50
CA LEU A 296 -7.70 7.23 -3.20
C LEU A 296 -8.79 7.76 -2.25
N THR A 297 -8.95 9.09 -2.23
CA THR A 297 -9.93 9.82 -1.41
C THR A 297 -11.38 9.46 -1.70
N THR A 298 -11.66 8.88 -2.86
CA THR A 298 -13.01 8.42 -3.25
C THR A 298 -13.17 6.91 -3.10
N LEU A 299 -12.09 6.17 -3.38
CA LEU A 299 -12.15 4.71 -3.45
C LEU A 299 -12.20 4.06 -2.06
N VAL A 300 -11.36 4.50 -1.12
CA VAL A 300 -11.31 3.92 0.24
C VAL A 300 -12.67 4.06 0.95
N PRO A 301 -13.30 5.26 1.02
CA PRO A 301 -14.62 5.38 1.66
C PRO A 301 -15.71 4.55 0.96
N ALA A 302 -15.64 4.43 -0.37
CA ALA A 302 -16.60 3.62 -1.12
C ALA A 302 -16.49 2.12 -0.78
N PHE A 303 -15.26 1.61 -0.60
CA PHE A 303 -15.02 0.23 -0.18
C PHE A 303 -15.45 -0.01 1.27
N CYS A 304 -15.17 0.92 2.19
CA CYS A 304 -15.67 0.87 3.56
C CYS A 304 -17.21 0.77 3.59
N LYS A 305 -17.89 1.65 2.86
CA LYS A 305 -19.36 1.64 2.76
C LYS A 305 -19.89 0.33 2.16
N LEU A 306 -19.21 -0.22 1.14
CA LEU A 306 -19.59 -1.50 0.55
C LEU A 306 -19.48 -2.64 1.56
N ARG A 307 -18.37 -2.72 2.31
CA ARG A 307 -18.16 -3.69 3.38
C ARG A 307 -19.25 -3.60 4.43
N ASP A 308 -19.55 -2.39 4.92
CA ASP A 308 -20.59 -2.16 5.93
C ASP A 308 -21.98 -2.58 5.43
N THR A 309 -22.28 -2.28 4.16
CA THR A 309 -23.57 -2.67 3.55
C THR A 309 -23.71 -4.19 3.47
N LEU A 310 -22.66 -4.91 3.09
CA LEU A 310 -22.68 -6.37 2.97
C LEU A 310 -22.64 -7.07 4.34
N ALA A 311 -21.98 -6.45 5.33
CA ALA A 311 -21.93 -6.94 6.70
C ALA A 311 -23.33 -7.11 7.33
N GLY A 312 -24.32 -6.30 6.92
CA GLY A 312 -25.70 -6.44 7.40
C GLY A 312 -26.37 -7.77 7.03
N ASN A 313 -25.90 -8.44 5.97
CA ASN A 313 -26.39 -9.76 5.54
C ASN A 313 -25.40 -10.89 5.85
N LEU A 314 -24.12 -10.57 6.04
CA LEU A 314 -23.05 -11.53 6.34
C LEU A 314 -22.15 -10.99 7.45
N ASN A 315 -22.41 -11.39 8.69
CA ASN A 315 -21.67 -10.89 9.87
C ASN A 315 -20.15 -11.03 9.75
N ARG A 316 -19.64 -12.07 9.09
CA ARG A 316 -18.19 -12.25 8.88
C ARG A 316 -17.59 -11.19 7.97
N THR A 317 -18.35 -10.61 7.03
CA THR A 317 -17.90 -9.49 6.20
C THR A 317 -17.57 -8.26 7.03
N ALA A 318 -18.22 -8.05 8.19
CA ALA A 318 -17.90 -6.96 9.11
C ALA A 318 -16.43 -7.02 9.60
N LYS A 319 -15.85 -8.22 9.67
CA LYS A 319 -14.46 -8.44 10.09
C LYS A 319 -13.45 -8.19 8.97
N VAL A 320 -13.89 -8.07 7.72
CA VAL A 320 -12.98 -7.74 6.60
C VAL A 320 -12.53 -6.30 6.75
N ARG A 321 -11.21 -6.09 6.78
CA ARG A 321 -10.60 -4.75 6.88
C ARG A 321 -10.36 -4.20 5.49
N ILE A 322 -10.59 -2.90 5.33
CA ILE A 322 -10.32 -2.19 4.07
C ILE A 322 -8.96 -1.53 4.17
N GLY A 323 -8.04 -1.89 3.28
CA GLY A 323 -6.73 -1.26 3.15
C GLY A 323 -6.68 -0.22 2.04
N ALA A 324 -5.58 0.53 1.99
CA ALA A 324 -5.33 1.55 0.97
C ALA A 324 -4.02 1.26 0.22
N ALA A 325 -4.05 1.35 -1.11
CA ALA A 325 -2.88 1.32 -1.97
C ALA A 325 -2.97 2.39 -3.07
N GLY A 326 -1.82 2.80 -3.61
CA GLY A 326 -1.74 3.82 -4.65
C GLY A 326 -1.58 5.25 -4.09
N GLY A 327 -0.61 5.99 -4.63
CA GLY A 327 -0.29 7.36 -4.17
C GLY A 327 0.44 7.46 -2.81
N LEU A 328 0.75 6.34 -2.14
CA LEU A 328 1.31 6.32 -0.78
C LEU A 328 2.84 6.44 -0.77
N GLY A 329 3.34 7.63 -1.11
CA GLY A 329 4.77 7.94 -1.15
C GLY A 329 5.28 8.84 -0.02
N THR A 330 4.41 9.38 0.83
CA THR A 330 4.77 10.36 1.86
C THR A 330 4.02 10.10 3.16
N PRO A 331 4.54 10.61 4.30
CA PRO A 331 3.82 10.64 5.57
C PRO A 331 2.39 11.19 5.48
N ASP A 332 2.20 12.31 4.77
CA ASP A 332 0.90 12.95 4.62
C ASP A 332 -0.10 12.05 3.89
N ALA A 333 0.34 11.35 2.84
CA ALA A 333 -0.51 10.43 2.09
C ALA A 333 -0.96 9.23 2.94
N ILE A 334 -0.06 8.71 3.78
CA ILE A 334 -0.37 7.60 4.70
C ILE A 334 -1.31 8.06 5.83
N ALA A 335 -1.05 9.23 6.44
CA ALA A 335 -1.93 9.81 7.44
C ALA A 335 -3.34 10.06 6.86
N ALA A 336 -3.42 10.57 5.63
CA ALA A 336 -4.69 10.75 4.93
C ALA A 336 -5.40 9.42 4.65
N ALA A 337 -4.68 8.35 4.27
CA ALA A 337 -5.27 7.03 4.07
C ALA A 337 -5.91 6.48 5.36
N PHE A 338 -5.23 6.59 6.50
CA PHE A 338 -5.80 6.22 7.80
C PHE A 338 -7.01 7.09 8.16
N ALA A 339 -6.96 8.40 7.92
CA ALA A 339 -8.09 9.30 8.14
C ALA A 339 -9.32 8.98 7.27
N LEU A 340 -9.12 8.41 6.07
CA LEU A 340 -10.21 7.92 5.21
C LEU A 340 -10.83 6.59 5.69
N GLY A 341 -10.26 5.98 6.72
CA GLY A 341 -10.74 4.72 7.31
C GLY A 341 -9.97 3.47 6.85
N ALA A 342 -8.80 3.61 6.25
CA ALA A 342 -7.96 2.46 5.93
C ALA A 342 -7.50 1.75 7.22
N GLY A 343 -7.65 0.43 7.29
CA GLY A 343 -7.13 -0.42 8.35
C GLY A 343 -5.64 -0.74 8.21
N TYR A 344 -5.08 -0.59 7.01
CA TYR A 344 -3.66 -0.77 6.71
C TYR A 344 -3.31 -0.07 5.39
N VAL A 345 -2.01 0.15 5.16
CA VAL A 345 -1.49 0.77 3.94
C VAL A 345 -0.57 -0.17 3.17
N VAL A 346 -0.60 -0.08 1.83
CA VAL A 346 0.24 -0.87 0.93
C VAL A 346 1.10 0.05 0.08
N VAL A 347 2.42 -0.13 0.13
CA VAL A 347 3.41 0.66 -0.61
C VAL A 347 4.09 -0.20 -1.67
N GLY A 348 4.20 0.34 -2.90
CA GLY A 348 4.77 -0.33 -4.08
C GLY A 348 5.92 0.46 -4.70
N SER A 349 5.63 1.52 -5.48
CA SER A 349 6.65 2.22 -6.29
C SER A 349 7.88 2.70 -5.51
N VAL A 350 7.72 3.10 -4.25
CA VAL A 350 8.85 3.49 -3.38
C VAL A 350 9.75 2.29 -3.07
N HIS A 351 9.16 1.13 -2.77
CA HIS A 351 9.89 -0.09 -2.45
C HIS A 351 10.72 -0.61 -3.62
N GLN A 352 10.30 -0.36 -4.86
CA GLN A 352 11.11 -0.68 -6.04
C GLN A 352 12.44 0.08 -6.07
N ALA A 353 12.53 1.25 -5.43
CA ALA A 353 13.77 2.01 -5.33
C ALA A 353 14.68 1.58 -4.16
N CYS A 354 14.23 0.64 -3.32
CA CYS A 354 15.00 0.16 -2.16
C CYS A 354 16.04 -0.89 -2.57
N SER A 355 17.13 -0.97 -1.80
CA SER A 355 18.27 -1.85 -2.04
C SER A 355 17.91 -3.33 -2.16
N GLU A 356 16.90 -3.77 -1.40
CA GLU A 356 16.45 -5.15 -1.31
C GLU A 356 15.57 -5.56 -2.50
N SER A 357 15.03 -4.59 -3.27
CA SER A 357 14.21 -4.90 -4.44
C SER A 357 14.99 -5.69 -5.50
N GLY A 358 14.31 -6.60 -6.18
CA GLY A 358 14.85 -7.34 -7.33
C GLY A 358 15.05 -6.48 -8.58
N SER A 359 14.85 -5.17 -8.50
CA SER A 359 15.21 -4.23 -9.58
C SER A 359 16.72 -4.08 -9.70
N SER A 360 17.19 -3.64 -10.86
CA SER A 360 18.61 -3.40 -11.07
C SER A 360 19.09 -2.09 -10.42
N PRO A 361 20.39 -1.95 -10.12
CA PRO A 361 20.95 -0.68 -9.64
C PRO A 361 20.59 0.49 -10.58
N LYS A 362 20.67 0.28 -11.90
CA LYS A 362 20.33 1.30 -12.89
C LYS A 362 18.86 1.73 -12.83
N VAL A 363 17.94 0.80 -12.63
CA VAL A 363 16.51 1.11 -12.46
C VAL A 363 16.28 1.89 -11.16
N ARG A 364 16.94 1.52 -10.06
CA ARG A 364 16.86 2.27 -8.80
C ARG A 364 17.38 3.70 -8.93
N ASP A 365 18.49 3.89 -9.66
CA ASP A 365 19.02 5.23 -9.95
C ASP A 365 18.01 6.07 -10.73
N LEU A 366 17.36 5.50 -11.75
CA LEU A 366 16.31 6.18 -12.50
C LEU A 366 15.12 6.56 -11.61
N LEU A 367 14.63 5.62 -10.79
CA LEU A 367 13.53 5.86 -9.86
C LEU A 367 13.83 6.96 -8.84
N ALA A 368 15.08 7.07 -8.36
CA ALA A 368 15.49 8.13 -7.44
C ALA A 368 15.49 9.54 -8.06
N THR A 369 15.51 9.65 -9.39
CA THR A 369 15.44 10.95 -10.09
C THR A 369 14.03 11.37 -10.49
N ALA A 370 13.03 10.51 -10.31
CA ALA A 370 11.66 10.79 -10.73
C ALA A 370 11.05 11.94 -9.91
N GLY A 371 10.41 12.89 -10.57
CA GLY A 371 9.47 13.83 -9.96
C GLY A 371 8.01 13.33 -10.04
N PRO A 372 7.05 13.99 -9.36
CA PRO A 372 5.64 13.56 -9.37
C PRO A 372 4.99 13.51 -10.76
N ALA A 373 5.48 14.32 -11.70
CA ALA A 373 4.98 14.38 -13.08
C ALA A 373 5.76 13.48 -14.06
N ASP A 374 6.74 12.72 -13.58
CA ASP A 374 7.63 11.91 -14.42
C ASP A 374 7.11 10.49 -14.68
N VAL A 375 5.78 10.32 -14.69
CA VAL A 375 5.09 9.06 -15.02
C VAL A 375 4.14 9.26 -16.20
N ILE A 376 3.79 8.17 -16.87
CA ILE A 376 2.94 8.19 -18.06
C ILE A 376 2.17 6.87 -18.18
N MET A 377 0.91 6.93 -18.63
CA MET A 377 0.18 5.72 -19.02
C MET A 377 0.69 5.20 -20.36
N ALA A 378 1.04 3.93 -20.44
CA ALA A 378 1.51 3.26 -21.64
C ALA A 378 0.71 1.97 -21.88
N PRO A 379 0.55 1.51 -23.13
CA PRO A 379 -0.12 0.25 -23.43
C PRO A 379 0.53 -0.91 -22.67
N ALA A 380 -0.30 -1.76 -22.08
CA ALA A 380 0.14 -3.00 -21.46
C ALA A 380 0.43 -4.06 -22.54
N SER A 381 1.36 -4.98 -22.24
CA SER A 381 1.68 -6.07 -23.17
C SER A 381 0.59 -7.14 -23.16
N ASP A 382 0.10 -7.45 -21.96
CA ASP A 382 -1.11 -8.20 -21.73
C ASP A 382 -2.32 -7.33 -22.08
N MET A 383 -3.27 -7.89 -22.84
CA MET A 383 -4.48 -7.19 -23.27
C MET A 383 -4.21 -5.91 -24.09
N PHE A 384 -3.09 -5.86 -24.82
CA PHE A 384 -2.73 -4.75 -25.72
C PHE A 384 -3.86 -4.43 -26.72
N GLU A 385 -4.44 -5.49 -27.30
CA GLU A 385 -5.52 -5.46 -28.28
C GLU A 385 -6.81 -4.83 -27.69
N MET A 386 -7.02 -4.98 -26.38
CA MET A 386 -8.16 -4.42 -25.64
C MET A 386 -7.92 -2.96 -25.20
N GLY A 387 -6.74 -2.39 -25.49
CA GLY A 387 -6.39 -1.03 -25.12
C GLY A 387 -6.16 -0.83 -23.63
N VAL A 388 -5.78 -1.88 -22.89
CA VAL A 388 -5.39 -1.78 -21.48
C VAL A 388 -4.08 -1.01 -21.37
N HIS A 389 -3.98 -0.18 -20.33
CA HIS A 389 -2.79 0.62 -20.05
C HIS A 389 -2.27 0.34 -18.64
N LEU A 390 -1.00 0.67 -18.44
CA LEU A 390 -0.28 0.64 -17.18
C LEU A 390 0.51 1.93 -16.98
N GLN A 391 0.78 2.30 -15.74
CA GLN A 391 1.52 3.51 -15.38
C GLN A 391 3.01 3.19 -15.22
N VAL A 392 3.85 3.90 -15.96
CA VAL A 392 5.29 3.69 -16.03
C VAL A 392 6.08 4.97 -15.84
N LEU A 393 7.34 4.83 -15.46
CA LEU A 393 8.30 5.92 -15.46
C LEU A 393 8.46 6.47 -16.88
N ARG A 394 8.40 7.80 -17.00
CA ARG A 394 8.65 8.55 -18.23
C ARG A 394 10.06 9.11 -18.29
N ARG A 395 10.63 9.50 -17.13
CA ARG A 395 11.95 10.13 -17.09
C ARG A 395 13.07 9.12 -17.27
N GLY A 396 14.00 9.41 -18.18
CA GLY A 396 15.18 8.57 -18.43
C GLY A 396 14.92 7.32 -19.27
N THR A 397 13.70 7.13 -19.78
CA THR A 397 13.32 6.06 -20.72
C THR A 397 12.35 6.59 -21.77
N MET A 398 12.37 6.01 -22.96
CA MET A 398 11.46 6.31 -24.08
C MET A 398 10.39 5.23 -24.26
N PHE A 399 10.33 4.22 -23.38
CA PHE A 399 9.35 3.14 -23.46
C PHE A 399 7.91 3.67 -23.59
N GLY A 400 7.47 4.56 -22.69
CA GLY A 400 6.10 5.07 -22.70
C GLY A 400 5.67 5.71 -24.03
N PRO A 401 6.42 6.72 -24.54
CA PRO A 401 6.18 7.29 -25.87
C PRO A 401 6.25 6.27 -27.01
N ARG A 402 7.21 5.34 -26.99
CA ARG A 402 7.35 4.30 -28.04
C ARG A 402 6.19 3.32 -28.04
N ALA A 403 5.76 2.86 -26.87
CA ALA A 403 4.62 1.97 -26.70
C ALA A 403 3.32 2.63 -27.20
N ARG A 404 3.09 3.92 -26.87
CA ARG A 404 1.96 4.69 -27.41
C ARG A 404 1.98 4.76 -28.93
N ARG A 405 3.16 4.97 -29.53
CA ARG A 405 3.31 4.98 -31.00
C ARG A 405 2.90 3.64 -31.62
N LEU A 406 3.27 2.52 -31.01
CA LEU A 406 2.83 1.20 -31.48
C LEU A 406 1.31 1.04 -31.39
N LEU A 407 0.66 1.50 -30.31
CA LEU A 407 -0.79 1.45 -30.18
C LEU A 407 -1.51 2.36 -31.21
N GLU A 408 -0.95 3.54 -31.49
CA GLU A 408 -1.48 4.42 -32.55
C GLU A 408 -1.46 3.74 -33.92
N LEU A 409 -0.33 3.10 -34.27
CA LEU A 409 -0.21 2.35 -35.53
C LEU A 409 -1.16 1.15 -35.55
N TYR A 410 -1.26 0.41 -34.45
CA TYR A 410 -2.16 -0.73 -34.33
C TYR A 410 -3.63 -0.36 -34.56
N ARG A 411 -4.04 0.84 -34.12
CA ARG A 411 -5.42 1.34 -34.32
C ARG A 411 -5.66 1.92 -35.70
N ALA A 412 -4.62 2.37 -36.39
CA ALA A 412 -4.72 3.08 -37.65
C ALA A 412 -4.72 2.16 -38.88
N TYR A 413 -4.19 0.94 -38.74
CA TYR A 413 -3.98 0.00 -39.85
C TYR A 413 -4.49 -1.40 -39.48
N ASP A 414 -4.93 -2.19 -40.47
CA ASP A 414 -5.44 -3.55 -40.25
C ASP A 414 -4.34 -4.62 -40.42
N ALA A 415 -3.20 -4.26 -41.03
CA ALA A 415 -2.06 -5.16 -41.18
C ALA A 415 -0.70 -4.43 -41.07
N ILE A 416 0.33 -5.17 -40.68
CA ILE A 416 1.72 -4.64 -40.56
C ILE A 416 2.26 -4.11 -41.90
N ASP A 417 1.80 -4.68 -43.01
CA ASP A 417 2.24 -4.34 -44.38
C ASP A 417 1.55 -3.07 -44.92
N GLU A 418 0.50 -2.59 -44.25
CA GLU A 418 -0.21 -1.34 -44.58
C GLU A 418 0.43 -0.10 -43.95
N ILE A 419 1.33 -0.28 -42.98
CA ILE A 419 2.02 0.82 -42.32
C ILE A 419 2.87 1.59 -43.35
N PRO A 420 2.72 2.92 -43.48
CA PRO A 420 3.50 3.72 -44.42
C PRO A 420 5.00 3.51 -44.25
N ALA A 421 5.72 3.42 -45.37
CA ALA A 421 7.15 3.08 -45.39
C ALA A 421 8.01 3.91 -44.42
N ASN A 422 7.72 5.21 -44.29
CA ASN A 422 8.43 6.09 -43.35
C ASN A 422 8.18 5.71 -41.89
N ASP A 423 6.92 5.46 -41.52
CA ASP A 423 6.55 5.02 -40.17
C ASP A 423 7.13 3.65 -39.84
N ARG A 424 7.09 2.73 -40.80
CA ARG A 424 7.69 1.41 -40.70
C ARG A 424 9.20 1.49 -40.46
N GLN A 425 9.93 2.22 -41.30
CA GLN A 425 11.36 2.40 -41.17
C GLN A 425 11.73 3.04 -39.81
N ARG A 426 10.90 3.97 -39.33
CA ARG A 426 11.09 4.61 -38.04
C ARG A 426 10.95 3.63 -36.88
N ILE A 427 9.91 2.79 -36.85
CA ILE A 427 9.74 1.81 -35.77
C ILE A 427 10.80 0.71 -35.83
N GLU A 428 11.22 0.28 -37.03
CA GLU A 428 12.33 -0.68 -37.21
C GLU A 428 13.65 -0.11 -36.66
N ASN A 429 13.95 1.15 -36.90
CA ASN A 429 15.20 1.78 -36.44
C ASN A 429 15.17 2.22 -34.96
N GLU A 430 14.09 2.85 -34.51
CA GLU A 430 14.03 3.51 -33.21
C GLU A 430 13.50 2.62 -32.09
N ILE A 431 12.64 1.64 -32.41
CA ILE A 431 11.92 0.81 -31.43
C ILE A 431 12.44 -0.63 -31.46
N PHE A 432 12.26 -1.33 -32.59
CA PHE A 432 12.62 -2.74 -32.70
C PHE A 432 14.14 -2.92 -32.82
N ARG A 433 14.82 -2.01 -33.52
CA ARG A 433 16.24 -2.08 -33.90
C ARG A 433 16.57 -3.30 -34.74
N MET A 434 15.59 -3.75 -35.53
CA MET A 434 15.67 -4.84 -36.50
C MET A 434 14.45 -4.76 -37.43
N PRO A 435 14.51 -5.38 -38.63
CA PRO A 435 13.37 -5.48 -39.53
C PRO A 435 12.18 -6.21 -38.88
N LEU A 436 10.94 -5.82 -39.21
CA LEU A 436 9.73 -6.43 -38.62
C LEU A 436 9.60 -7.92 -38.98
N GLU A 437 10.13 -8.37 -40.10
CA GLU A 437 10.21 -9.78 -40.49
C GLU A 437 11.03 -10.61 -39.48
N GLU A 438 12.11 -10.02 -38.97
CA GLU A 438 12.96 -10.67 -37.97
C GLU A 438 12.24 -10.72 -36.61
N VAL A 439 11.57 -9.63 -36.22
CA VAL A 439 10.72 -9.61 -35.01
C VAL A 439 9.63 -10.68 -35.09
N TRP A 440 8.96 -10.79 -36.25
CA TRP A 440 7.95 -11.82 -36.48
C TRP A 440 8.53 -13.23 -36.38
N SER A 441 9.71 -13.47 -36.95
CA SER A 441 10.39 -14.76 -36.87
C SER A 441 10.67 -15.18 -35.42
N HIS A 442 11.19 -14.26 -34.60
CA HIS A 442 11.40 -14.49 -33.16
C HIS A 442 10.08 -14.75 -32.42
N THR A 443 9.05 -13.96 -32.72
CA THR A 443 7.73 -14.07 -32.09
C THR A 443 7.07 -15.41 -32.43
N ARG A 444 7.15 -15.83 -33.70
CA ARG A 444 6.63 -17.12 -34.17
C ARG A 444 7.29 -18.29 -33.44
N ASN A 445 8.62 -18.30 -33.34
CA ASN A 445 9.33 -19.37 -32.65
C ASN A 445 8.94 -19.45 -31.16
N PHE A 446 8.81 -18.30 -30.49
CA PHE A 446 8.39 -18.23 -29.09
C PHE A 446 6.99 -18.84 -28.85
N PHE A 447 6.00 -18.48 -29.69
CA PHE A 447 4.64 -18.99 -29.52
C PHE A 447 4.46 -20.43 -30.01
N LEU A 448 5.25 -20.92 -30.97
CA LEU A 448 5.21 -22.34 -31.35
C LEU A 448 5.58 -23.30 -30.22
N GLU A 449 6.40 -22.85 -29.27
CA GLU A 449 6.76 -23.67 -28.10
C GLU A 449 5.76 -23.55 -26.95
N ARG A 450 5.07 -22.41 -26.83
CA ARG A 450 4.22 -22.07 -25.67
C ARG A 450 2.73 -22.15 -25.93
N GLU A 451 2.29 -21.57 -27.05
CA GLU A 451 0.87 -21.43 -27.40
C GLU A 451 0.70 -21.38 -28.93
N PRO A 452 0.81 -22.53 -29.63
CA PRO A 452 0.78 -22.60 -31.10
C PRO A 452 -0.48 -21.97 -31.73
N SER A 453 -1.61 -21.98 -31.02
CA SER A 453 -2.87 -21.37 -31.47
C SER A 453 -2.78 -19.87 -31.77
N GLN A 454 -1.84 -19.14 -31.14
CA GLN A 454 -1.58 -17.72 -31.44
C GLN A 454 -1.05 -17.56 -32.87
N ILE A 455 -0.27 -18.50 -33.36
CA ILE A 455 0.30 -18.49 -34.71
C ILE A 455 -0.74 -18.92 -35.73
N GLU A 456 -1.53 -19.95 -35.44
CA GLU A 456 -2.67 -20.36 -36.28
C GLU A 456 -3.64 -19.19 -36.50
N ARG A 457 -3.91 -18.41 -35.44
CA ARG A 457 -4.72 -17.19 -35.56
C ARG A 457 -4.03 -16.11 -36.38
N ALA A 458 -2.74 -15.86 -36.15
CA ALA A 458 -2.00 -14.82 -36.87
C ALA A 458 -1.85 -15.10 -38.38
N GLU A 459 -1.94 -16.36 -38.81
CA GLU A 459 -1.98 -16.75 -40.22
C GLU A 459 -3.31 -16.37 -40.90
N GLN A 460 -4.39 -16.25 -40.14
CA GLN A 460 -5.74 -15.91 -40.63
C GLN A 460 -6.11 -14.44 -40.37
N ASP A 461 -5.49 -13.82 -39.37
CA ASP A 461 -5.78 -12.47 -38.87
C ASP A 461 -4.49 -11.63 -38.89
N SER A 462 -4.33 -10.82 -39.95
CA SER A 462 -3.17 -9.95 -40.13
C SER A 462 -3.05 -8.87 -39.05
N HIS A 463 -4.17 -8.47 -38.45
CA HIS A 463 -4.20 -7.50 -37.35
C HIS A 463 -3.65 -8.12 -36.07
N HIS A 464 -4.04 -9.36 -35.80
CA HIS A 464 -3.47 -10.16 -34.71
C HIS A 464 -1.96 -10.39 -34.89
N ARG A 465 -1.51 -10.69 -36.11
CA ARG A 465 -0.06 -10.79 -36.40
C ARG A 465 0.68 -9.49 -36.05
N MET A 466 0.12 -8.34 -36.41
CA MET A 466 0.67 -7.03 -36.05
C MET A 466 0.69 -6.84 -34.52
N ALA A 467 -0.37 -7.21 -33.81
CA ALA A 467 -0.41 -7.15 -32.34
C ALA A 467 0.72 -7.96 -31.70
N LEU A 468 0.95 -9.21 -32.16
CA LEU A 468 2.01 -10.06 -31.63
C LEU A 468 3.42 -9.45 -31.85
N ILE A 469 3.67 -8.85 -33.02
CA ILE A 469 4.93 -8.13 -33.31
C ILE A 469 5.11 -6.96 -32.34
N PHE A 470 4.07 -6.17 -32.08
CA PHE A 470 4.17 -5.03 -31.17
C PHE A 470 4.33 -5.46 -29.70
N ARG A 471 3.60 -6.51 -29.29
CA ARG A 471 3.71 -7.13 -27.97
C ARG A 471 5.11 -7.69 -27.69
N TRP A 472 5.86 -8.08 -28.72
CA TRP A 472 7.27 -8.46 -28.57
C TRP A 472 8.07 -7.33 -27.91
N TYR A 473 7.94 -6.07 -28.38
CA TYR A 473 8.64 -4.94 -27.79
C TYR A 473 8.16 -4.67 -26.36
N LEU A 474 6.84 -4.68 -26.13
CA LEU A 474 6.24 -4.41 -24.82
C LEU A 474 6.64 -5.45 -23.77
N GLY A 475 6.71 -6.74 -24.14
CA GLY A 475 7.21 -7.79 -23.26
C GLY A 475 8.71 -7.63 -23.00
N LYS A 476 9.51 -7.47 -24.05
CA LYS A 476 10.97 -7.37 -23.94
C LYS A 476 11.43 -6.13 -23.18
N SER A 477 10.69 -5.03 -23.20
CA SER A 477 11.03 -3.82 -22.44
C SER A 477 11.07 -4.03 -20.92
N SER A 478 10.24 -4.93 -20.39
CA SER A 478 10.32 -5.35 -18.99
C SER A 478 11.53 -6.26 -18.76
N ASP A 479 11.79 -7.23 -19.65
CA ASP A 479 12.94 -8.13 -19.57
C ASP A 479 14.28 -7.37 -19.60
N TRP A 480 14.42 -6.36 -20.46
CA TRP A 480 15.64 -5.56 -20.56
C TRP A 480 15.89 -4.75 -19.29
N ALA A 481 14.85 -4.22 -18.65
CA ALA A 481 14.98 -3.50 -17.38
C ALA A 481 15.45 -4.42 -16.24
N ASN A 482 14.95 -5.67 -16.23
CA ASN A 482 15.27 -6.68 -15.23
C ASN A 482 16.67 -7.29 -15.44
N SER A 483 17.02 -7.62 -16.68
CA SER A 483 18.32 -8.22 -17.04
C SER A 483 19.45 -7.19 -17.24
N VAL A 484 19.11 -5.89 -17.23
CA VAL A 484 20.05 -4.77 -17.34
C VAL A 484 20.79 -4.72 -18.67
N ASP A 485 20.07 -4.89 -19.78
CA ASP A 485 20.67 -4.73 -21.11
C ASP A 485 21.06 -3.27 -21.37
N PRO A 486 22.37 -2.92 -21.34
CA PRO A 486 22.80 -1.54 -21.44
C PRO A 486 22.48 -0.93 -22.82
N GLN A 487 22.34 -1.76 -23.86
CA GLN A 487 22.00 -1.29 -25.20
C GLN A 487 20.54 -0.87 -25.30
N ARG A 488 19.68 -1.35 -24.39
CA ARG A 488 18.24 -1.11 -24.35
C ARG A 488 17.81 -0.21 -23.17
N ALA A 489 18.73 0.53 -22.55
CA ALA A 489 18.42 1.39 -21.40
C ALA A 489 17.28 2.41 -21.65
N LEU A 490 17.20 2.98 -22.86
CA LEU A 490 16.09 3.88 -23.25
C LEU A 490 14.77 3.15 -23.54
N ASP A 491 14.78 1.82 -23.51
CA ASP A 491 13.62 0.97 -23.77
C ASP A 491 13.13 0.27 -22.50
N TYR A 492 13.70 0.60 -21.34
CA TYR A 492 13.29 0.00 -20.07
C TYR A 492 11.84 0.39 -19.74
N GLN A 493 11.00 -0.63 -19.55
CA GLN A 493 9.68 -0.47 -18.96
C GLN A 493 9.82 -0.60 -17.44
N ILE A 494 9.54 0.48 -16.72
CA ILE A 494 9.65 0.54 -15.26
C ILE A 494 8.28 0.97 -14.72
N TRP A 495 7.58 0.06 -14.05
CA TRP A 495 6.25 0.32 -13.49
C TRP A 495 6.38 1.25 -12.29
N CYS A 496 5.84 2.46 -12.40
CA CYS A 496 6.07 3.51 -11.41
C CYS A 496 4.89 4.47 -11.41
N GLY A 497 4.35 4.77 -10.23
CA GLY A 497 3.32 5.78 -10.03
C GLY A 497 3.88 7.07 -9.42
N PRO A 498 3.06 8.13 -9.32
CA PRO A 498 3.49 9.45 -8.83
C PRO A 498 3.97 9.42 -7.36
N ALA A 499 3.61 8.37 -6.60
CA ALA A 499 4.11 8.11 -5.26
C ALA A 499 5.65 8.12 -5.17
N MET A 500 6.35 7.62 -6.20
CA MET A 500 7.81 7.65 -6.20
C MET A 500 8.34 9.09 -6.26
N GLY A 501 7.76 9.90 -7.14
CA GLY A 501 8.12 11.31 -7.25
C GLY A 501 7.84 12.10 -5.98
N ALA A 502 6.68 11.86 -5.35
CA ALA A 502 6.32 12.50 -4.08
C ALA A 502 7.30 12.10 -2.96
N PHE A 503 7.71 10.83 -2.91
CA PHE A 503 8.74 10.36 -1.97
C PHE A 503 10.09 11.05 -2.21
N ASN A 504 10.52 11.19 -3.48
CA ASN A 504 11.78 11.86 -3.81
C ASN A 504 11.76 13.35 -3.42
N GLU A 505 10.63 14.06 -3.60
CA GLU A 505 10.48 15.44 -3.11
C GLU A 505 10.55 15.51 -1.58
N TRP A 506 9.86 14.60 -0.88
CA TRP A 506 9.85 14.54 0.59
C TRP A 506 11.22 14.22 1.20
N THR A 507 12.05 13.44 0.50
CA THR A 507 13.35 12.97 0.99
C THR A 507 14.54 13.81 0.52
N ARG A 508 14.31 14.87 -0.27
CA ARG A 508 15.38 15.73 -0.79
C ARG A 508 16.21 16.33 0.35
N GLY A 509 17.54 16.32 0.18
CA GLY A 509 18.50 16.80 1.17
C GLY A 509 18.76 15.84 2.32
N THR A 510 18.25 14.60 2.24
CA THR A 510 18.41 13.57 3.29
C THR A 510 19.15 12.35 2.77
N THR A 511 19.49 11.42 3.66
CA THR A 511 20.10 10.15 3.24
C THR A 511 19.21 9.29 2.36
N LEU A 512 17.87 9.43 2.48
CA LEU A 512 16.90 8.70 1.66
C LEU A 512 16.79 9.25 0.23
N GLU A 513 17.37 10.43 -0.05
CA GLU A 513 17.48 10.95 -1.42
C GLU A 513 18.21 9.95 -2.32
N PHE A 514 19.26 9.31 -1.80
CA PHE A 514 20.12 8.41 -2.55
C PHE A 514 19.67 6.94 -2.45
N PRO A 515 19.66 6.16 -3.55
CA PRO A 515 19.30 4.74 -3.52
C PRO A 515 20.04 3.92 -2.43
N ALA A 516 21.33 4.20 -2.22
CA ALA A 516 22.14 3.52 -1.20
C ALA A 516 21.63 3.74 0.24
N GLY A 517 20.89 4.82 0.50
CA GLY A 517 20.28 5.09 1.79
C GLY A 517 18.91 4.44 1.98
N ARG A 518 18.30 3.89 0.91
CA ARG A 518 16.94 3.33 0.89
C ARG A 518 16.95 1.83 1.19
N SER A 519 16.99 1.47 2.48
CA SER A 519 16.55 0.14 2.89
C SER A 519 15.03 0.14 3.11
N VAL A 520 14.37 -0.96 2.78
CA VAL A 520 12.90 -1.02 2.86
C VAL A 520 12.39 -0.83 4.29
N ALA A 521 13.11 -1.34 5.28
CA ALA A 521 12.81 -1.16 6.71
C ALA A 521 12.98 0.30 7.18
N ARG A 522 13.99 1.02 6.67
CA ARG A 522 14.16 2.44 7.00
C ARG A 522 13.04 3.28 6.38
N VAL A 523 12.68 2.95 5.14
CA VAL A 523 11.59 3.62 4.42
C VAL A 523 10.24 3.40 5.13
N SER A 524 9.88 2.16 5.49
CA SER A 524 8.63 1.86 6.20
C SER A 524 8.51 2.63 7.51
N ARG A 525 9.56 2.60 8.35
CA ARG A 525 9.60 3.32 9.63
C ARG A 525 9.49 4.82 9.44
N ALA A 526 10.25 5.41 8.50
CA ALA A 526 10.23 6.84 8.27
C ALA A 526 8.85 7.33 7.80
N LEU A 527 8.22 6.57 6.91
CA LEU A 527 6.86 6.83 6.44
C LEU A 527 5.82 6.74 7.57
N MET A 528 5.86 5.67 8.37
CA MET A 528 4.90 5.47 9.47
C MET A 528 5.12 6.46 10.62
N ALA A 529 6.35 6.70 11.06
CA ALA A 529 6.65 7.68 12.10
C ALA A 529 6.27 9.09 11.65
N GLY A 530 6.58 9.46 10.40
CA GLY A 530 6.12 10.71 9.82
C GLY A 530 4.60 10.82 9.81
N ALA A 531 3.88 9.75 9.44
CA ALA A 531 2.42 9.77 9.41
C ALA A 531 1.83 10.00 10.82
N ALA A 532 2.41 9.38 11.86
CA ALA A 532 2.04 9.62 13.24
C ALA A 532 2.24 11.09 13.66
N LEU A 533 3.34 11.72 13.23
CA LEU A 533 3.57 13.15 13.44
C LEU A 533 2.56 14.01 12.70
N CYS A 534 2.20 13.66 11.47
CA CYS A 534 1.13 14.34 10.73
C CYS A 534 -0.21 14.25 11.47
N LEU A 535 -0.55 13.11 12.07
CA LEU A 535 -1.77 12.97 12.87
C LEU A 535 -1.73 13.85 14.13
N ARG A 536 -0.63 13.86 14.87
CA ARG A 536 -0.44 14.76 16.03
C ARG A 536 -0.53 16.23 15.67
N ALA A 537 0.06 16.60 14.53
CA ALA A 537 0.00 17.96 14.03
C ALA A 537 -1.45 18.39 13.75
N HIS A 538 -2.25 17.52 13.12
CA HIS A 538 -3.67 17.80 12.91
C HIS A 538 -4.43 17.87 14.24
N ASP A 539 -4.12 17.01 15.22
CA ASP A 539 -4.73 17.07 16.55
C ASP A 539 -4.42 18.37 17.28
N LEU A 540 -3.21 18.90 17.16
CA LEU A 540 -2.85 20.22 17.69
C LEU A 540 -3.60 21.35 16.99
N GLN A 541 -3.63 21.34 15.66
CA GLN A 541 -4.25 22.39 14.86
C GLN A 541 -5.76 22.48 15.11
N ARG A 542 -6.47 21.34 15.24
CA ARG A 542 -7.91 21.34 15.57
C ARG A 542 -8.21 21.83 16.99
N GLN A 543 -7.21 21.85 17.87
CA GLN A 543 -7.29 22.44 19.20
C GLN A 543 -6.91 23.93 19.21
N GLY A 544 -6.53 24.50 18.06
CA GLY A 544 -6.17 25.92 17.92
C GLY A 544 -4.70 26.25 18.22
N PHE A 545 -3.83 25.24 18.42
CA PHE A 545 -2.41 25.46 18.65
C PHE A 545 -1.60 25.48 17.35
N GLN A 546 -0.61 26.36 17.30
CA GLN A 546 0.44 26.35 16.28
C GLN A 546 1.54 25.37 16.68
N ILE A 547 2.29 24.87 15.69
CA ILE A 547 3.43 23.99 15.92
C ILE A 547 4.69 24.86 15.82
N PRO A 548 5.33 25.24 16.94
CA PRO A 548 6.49 26.14 16.93
C PRO A 548 7.78 25.48 16.39
N VAL A 549 7.72 24.21 16.00
CA VAL A 549 8.85 23.45 15.46
C VAL A 549 8.95 23.68 13.95
N ASN A 550 10.09 24.18 13.47
CA ASN A 550 10.33 24.30 12.04
C ASN A 550 10.75 22.96 11.43
N GLY A 551 10.29 22.67 10.21
CA GLY A 551 10.77 21.52 9.44
C GLY A 551 10.35 20.14 9.97
N TRP A 552 9.39 20.04 10.90
CA TRP A 552 8.93 18.75 11.44
C TRP A 552 8.33 17.79 10.40
N ARG A 553 7.90 18.33 9.24
CA ARG A 553 7.43 17.56 8.08
C ARG A 553 8.58 16.89 7.31
N MET A 554 9.81 17.37 7.50
CA MET A 554 11.00 16.83 6.86
C MET A 554 11.66 15.79 7.77
N PRO A 555 12.08 14.64 7.23
CA PRO A 555 12.85 13.68 7.99
C PRO A 555 14.25 14.25 8.25
N GLN A 556 14.49 14.83 9.44
CA GLN A 556 15.84 15.15 9.91
C GLN A 556 16.55 13.85 10.33
N ILE A 557 16.80 12.94 9.39
CA ILE A 557 17.58 11.70 9.62
C ILE A 557 19.04 12.05 9.43
N GLN A 558 19.62 12.61 10.48
CA GLN A 558 21.01 12.99 10.52
C GLN A 558 21.75 11.78 11.16
N PHE A 559 22.85 11.26 10.59
CA PHE A 559 23.64 10.17 11.21
C PHE A 559 24.90 10.76 11.83
N SER A 560 25.17 10.47 13.11
CA SER A 560 26.50 10.61 13.70
C SER A 560 27.04 9.22 14.02
N GLY A 561 28.16 8.86 13.41
CA GLY A 561 28.93 7.70 13.80
C GLY A 561 29.52 7.88 15.20
N ASN A 562 29.60 6.77 15.95
CA ASN A 562 30.35 6.57 17.19
C ASN A 562 30.63 7.82 18.04
N THR A 563 29.71 8.17 18.93
CA THR A 563 30.00 8.54 20.34
C THR A 563 28.69 8.78 21.10
N ASP A 564 28.60 8.17 22.27
CA ASP A 564 27.55 8.38 23.26
C ASP A 564 27.49 9.86 23.70
N HIS A 565 26.26 10.32 23.95
CA HIS A 565 25.87 11.62 24.52
C HIS A 565 26.06 12.88 23.65
N GLN A 566 25.07 13.17 22.80
CA GLN A 566 24.23 14.39 22.85
C GLN A 566 23.33 14.51 21.60
N ILE A 567 22.09 14.98 21.82
CA ILE A 567 21.01 15.34 20.87
C ILE A 567 19.98 14.22 20.59
N GLN A 568 19.01 14.16 21.51
CA GLN A 568 17.74 13.43 21.43
C GLN A 568 16.74 14.21 20.55
N HIS A 569 16.52 13.78 19.30
CA HIS A 569 15.33 14.12 18.51
C HIS A 569 15.25 13.23 17.27
N LEU A 570 14.12 12.53 17.07
CA LEU A 570 13.77 11.67 15.93
C LEU A 570 14.75 10.54 15.53
N ARG A 571 15.96 10.50 16.08
CA ARG A 571 17.05 9.57 15.74
C ARG A 571 17.00 8.22 16.46
N SER A 572 16.28 8.09 17.57
CA SER A 572 16.32 6.86 18.39
C SER A 572 15.17 5.89 18.14
N THR A 573 14.25 6.20 17.22
CA THR A 573 13.06 5.37 16.95
C THR A 573 12.89 5.04 15.46
N LEU A 574 13.80 5.53 14.60
CA LEU A 574 14.01 5.10 13.21
C LEU A 574 15.29 4.27 13.15
#